data_AF-A0ABD2L0N4-F1
#
_entry.id   AF-A0ABD2L0N4-F1
#
_cell.length_a   1.000
_cell.length_b   1.000
_cell.length_c   1.000
_cell.angle_alpha   90.00
_cell.angle_beta   90.00
_cell.angle_gamma   90.00
#
_symmetry.space_group_name_H-M   'P 1'
#
loop_
_entity.id
_entity.type
_entity.pdbx_description
1 polymer ?
#
loop_
_entity_poly.entity_id
_entity_poly.type
_entity_poly.pdbx_seq_one_letter_code
_entity_poly.pdbx_strand_id
1 'polypeptide(L)'
;MDQKFKKILQENIPAFALQLNEIAEQIDNEEKPLEKEFIQKLLDKVRPLYVDAKKDHLHFWSKVRILKNDKHIKEDVTTTEVLDAVEVQIDANYNCINIELEKLHTYHKDRAELERNLQRAQGNKALEEFDQKTLDVLRVNLEETRDFLIVLLTLAEEKMQILLTTSEETKATKNEQMSMYT
;
A
#
# COMPACT_ATOMS: atom_id res chain seq x y z
N MET A 1 9.41 2.34 -18.69
CA MET A 1 8.63 2.78 -17.51
C MET A 1 7.31 2.02 -17.43
N ASP A 2 6.60 1.85 -18.55
CA ASP A 2 5.25 1.26 -18.54
C ASP A 2 5.18 -0.24 -18.31
N GLN A 3 6.18 -1.03 -18.73
CA GLN A 3 6.24 -2.45 -18.34
C GLN A 3 6.39 -2.63 -16.82
N LYS A 4 7.16 -1.75 -16.16
CA LYS A 4 7.33 -1.78 -14.70
C LYS A 4 6.03 -1.35 -13.99
N PHE A 5 5.35 -0.33 -14.51
CA PHE A 5 4.05 0.11 -13.99
C PHE A 5 2.95 -0.96 -14.17
N LYS A 6 2.88 -1.59 -15.35
CA LYS A 6 2.01 -2.74 -15.61
C LYS A 6 2.28 -3.89 -14.63
N LYS A 7 3.55 -4.25 -14.43
CA LYS A 7 3.94 -5.27 -13.46
C LYS A 7 3.48 -4.93 -12.03
N ILE A 8 3.65 -3.67 -11.60
CA ILE A 8 3.20 -3.24 -10.28
C ILE A 8 1.69 -3.42 -10.12
N LEU A 9 0.91 -2.95 -11.11
CA LEU A 9 -0.55 -3.06 -11.09
C LEU A 9 -1.08 -4.49 -11.20
N GLN A 10 -0.51 -5.28 -12.09
CA GLN A 10 -1.05 -6.59 -12.47
C GLN A 10 -0.49 -7.74 -11.63
N GLU A 11 0.68 -7.57 -11.03
CA GLU A 11 1.35 -8.63 -10.27
C GLU A 11 1.60 -8.20 -8.82
N ASN A 12 2.29 -7.08 -8.59
CA ASN A 12 2.77 -6.75 -7.24
C ASN A 12 1.64 -6.35 -6.29
N ILE A 13 0.75 -5.44 -6.68
CA ILE A 13 -0.36 -4.98 -5.84
C ILE A 13 -1.34 -6.12 -5.51
N PRO A 14 -1.77 -6.96 -6.48
CA PRO A 14 -2.59 -8.13 -6.18
C PRO A 14 -1.89 -9.13 -5.27
N ALA A 15 -0.61 -9.43 -5.51
CA ALA A 15 0.16 -10.33 -4.66
C ALA A 15 0.30 -9.78 -3.23
N PHE A 16 0.53 -8.47 -3.08
CA PHE A 16 0.59 -7.83 -1.78
C PHE A 16 -0.75 -7.91 -1.05
N ALA A 17 -1.86 -7.61 -1.72
CA ALA A 17 -3.20 -7.73 -1.14
C ALA A 17 -3.50 -9.16 -0.66
N LEU A 18 -3.11 -10.18 -1.42
CA LEU A 18 -3.24 -11.58 -1.02
C LEU A 18 -2.40 -11.90 0.23
N GLN A 19 -1.13 -11.46 0.26
CA GLN A 19 -0.25 -11.67 1.40
C GLN A 19 -0.76 -10.99 2.67
N LEU A 20 -1.34 -9.78 2.56
CA LEU A 20 -1.99 -9.10 3.69
C LEU A 20 -3.15 -9.94 4.24
N ASN A 21 -3.97 -10.51 3.35
CA ASN A 21 -5.08 -11.38 3.74
C ASN A 21 -4.61 -12.66 4.44
N GLU A 22 -3.61 -13.34 3.89
CA GLU A 22 -3.03 -14.56 4.49
C GLU A 22 -2.45 -14.29 5.89
N ILE A 23 -1.88 -13.10 6.11
CA ILE A 23 -1.32 -12.72 7.41
C ILE A 23 -2.45 -12.38 8.40
N ALA A 24 -3.49 -11.67 7.96
CA ALA A 24 -4.67 -11.43 8.79
C ALA A 24 -5.33 -12.74 9.23
N GLU A 25 -5.48 -13.71 8.32
CA GLU A 25 -5.97 -15.05 8.65
C GLU A 25 -5.05 -15.82 9.62
N GLN A 26 -3.73 -15.65 9.51
CA GLN A 26 -2.78 -16.23 10.47
C GLN A 26 -2.99 -15.67 11.88
N ILE A 27 -3.25 -14.37 12.02
CA ILE A 27 -3.56 -13.76 13.32
C ILE A 27 -4.87 -14.30 13.89
N ASP A 28 -5.90 -14.44 13.06
CA ASP A 28 -7.23 -14.87 13.49
C ASP A 28 -7.28 -16.35 13.90
N ASN A 29 -6.43 -17.19 13.31
CA ASN A 29 -6.38 -18.64 13.57
C ASN A 29 -5.43 -19.03 14.72
N GLU A 30 -4.63 -18.10 15.23
CA GLU A 30 -3.65 -18.40 16.28
C GLU A 30 -4.32 -18.54 17.66
N GLU A 31 -3.91 -19.55 18.42
CA GLU A 31 -4.47 -19.82 19.75
C GLU A 31 -3.96 -18.78 20.76
N LYS A 32 -4.85 -18.26 21.60
CA LYS A 32 -4.50 -17.27 22.63
C LYS A 32 -4.13 -17.98 23.95
N PRO A 33 -3.15 -17.47 24.73
CA PRO A 33 -2.37 -16.25 24.51
C PRO A 33 -1.28 -16.41 23.44
N LEU A 34 -1.06 -15.35 22.66
CA LEU A 34 -0.14 -15.35 21.53
C LEU A 34 1.30 -15.49 22.01
N GLU A 35 2.03 -16.47 21.48
CA GLU A 35 3.42 -16.68 21.83
C GLU A 35 4.30 -15.53 21.30
N LYS A 36 5.26 -15.08 22.12
CA LYS A 36 6.23 -14.03 21.73
C LYS A 36 6.95 -14.36 20.42
N GLU A 37 7.29 -15.63 20.21
CA GLU A 37 7.97 -16.08 18.99
C GLU A 37 7.09 -15.95 17.75
N PHE A 38 5.78 -16.25 17.87
CA PHE A 38 4.82 -16.03 16.81
C PHE A 38 4.75 -14.55 16.40
N ILE A 39 4.62 -13.65 17.38
CA ILE A 39 4.52 -12.20 17.11
C ILE A 39 5.79 -11.71 16.40
N GLN A 40 6.98 -12.12 16.87
CA GLN A 40 8.25 -11.74 16.23
C GLN A 40 8.31 -12.20 14.78
N LYS A 41 7.99 -13.47 14.51
CA LYS A 41 7.96 -14.03 13.15
C LYS A 41 6.97 -13.28 12.26
N LEU A 42 5.79 -12.95 12.78
CA LEU A 42 4.77 -12.23 12.05
C LEU A 42 5.25 -10.82 11.68
N LEU A 43 5.81 -10.09 12.63
CA LEU A 43 6.32 -8.73 12.38
C LEU A 43 7.48 -8.72 11.38
N ASP A 44 8.38 -9.69 11.47
CA ASP A 44 9.49 -9.85 10.52
C ASP A 44 9.02 -10.25 9.12
N LYS A 45 7.87 -10.95 9.01
CA LYS A 45 7.21 -11.24 7.73
C LYS A 45 6.52 -9.99 7.16
N VAL A 46 5.83 -9.21 7.99
CA VAL A 46 5.04 -8.05 7.54
C VAL A 46 5.91 -6.85 7.15
N ARG A 47 6.96 -6.55 7.91
CA ARG A 47 7.84 -5.39 7.69
C ARG A 47 8.38 -5.28 6.25
N PRO A 48 8.99 -6.32 5.63
CA PRO A 48 9.49 -6.22 4.27
C PRO A 48 8.37 -5.97 3.24
N LEU A 49 7.16 -6.50 3.47
CA LEU A 49 6.03 -6.28 2.56
C LEU A 49 5.65 -4.81 2.48
N TYR A 50 5.52 -4.14 3.63
CA TYR A 50 5.25 -2.70 3.65
C TYR A 50 6.41 -1.86 3.08
N VAL A 51 7.66 -2.29 3.26
CA VAL A 51 8.83 -1.61 2.65
C VAL A 51 8.79 -1.70 1.13
N ASP A 52 8.47 -2.88 0.59
CA ASP A 52 8.39 -3.07 -0.86
C ASP A 52 7.15 -2.38 -1.45
N ALA A 53 6.01 -2.46 -0.76
CA ALA A 53 4.80 -1.72 -1.12
C ALA A 53 5.07 -0.20 -1.19
N LYS A 54 5.84 0.35 -0.26
CA LYS A 54 6.24 1.77 -0.29
C LYS A 54 7.01 2.13 -1.57
N LYS A 55 7.91 1.26 -2.05
CA LYS A 55 8.68 1.49 -3.29
C LYS A 55 7.76 1.49 -4.50
N ASP A 56 6.87 0.50 -4.58
CA ASP A 56 5.90 0.37 -5.67
C ASP A 56 4.93 1.55 -5.69
N HIS A 57 4.53 2.01 -4.52
CA HIS A 57 3.68 3.17 -4.35
C HIS A 57 4.33 4.47 -4.84
N LEU A 58 5.62 4.68 -4.55
CA LEU A 58 6.38 5.82 -5.09
C LEU A 58 6.46 5.80 -6.62
N HIS A 59 6.55 4.60 -7.23
CA HIS A 59 6.48 4.47 -8.68
C HIS A 59 5.11 4.87 -9.23
N PHE A 60 4.04 4.46 -8.55
CA PHE A 60 2.67 4.80 -8.92
C PHE A 60 2.43 6.31 -8.86
N TRP A 61 2.85 6.95 -7.77
CA TRP A 61 2.79 8.40 -7.60
C TRP A 61 3.57 9.16 -8.69
N SER A 62 4.78 8.69 -9.02
CA SER A 62 5.58 9.29 -10.09
C SER A 62 4.87 9.22 -11.45
N LYS A 63 4.18 8.12 -11.77
CA LYS A 63 3.47 7.97 -13.04
C LYS A 63 2.27 8.94 -13.12
N VAL A 64 1.48 9.02 -12.06
CA VAL A 64 0.33 9.95 -11.99
C VAL A 64 0.78 11.40 -12.14
N ARG A 65 1.88 11.79 -11.47
CA ARG A 65 2.44 13.14 -11.62
C ARG A 65 2.93 13.46 -13.02
N ILE A 66 3.50 12.48 -13.74
CA ILE A 66 3.92 12.67 -15.14
C ILE A 66 2.67 12.90 -16.01
N LEU A 67 1.65 12.06 -15.87
CA LEU A 67 0.40 12.18 -16.64
C LEU A 67 -0.31 13.51 -16.38
N LYS A 68 -0.44 13.92 -15.11
CA LYS A 68 -1.02 15.21 -14.74
C LYS A 68 -0.26 16.41 -15.30
N ASN A 69 1.03 16.26 -15.59
CA ASN A 69 1.84 17.33 -16.17
C ASN A 69 1.85 17.35 -17.69
N ASP A 70 1.26 16.35 -18.35
CA ASP A 70 1.08 16.34 -19.79
C ASP A 70 0.06 17.42 -20.19
N LYS A 71 0.44 18.24 -21.17
CA LYS A 71 -0.38 19.35 -21.65
C LYS A 71 -1.72 18.88 -22.23
N HIS A 72 -1.73 17.74 -22.92
CA HIS A 72 -2.94 17.20 -23.53
C HIS A 72 -3.93 16.69 -22.50
N ILE A 73 -3.41 16.14 -21.40
CA ILE A 73 -4.22 15.67 -20.28
C ILE A 73 -4.78 16.85 -19.49
N LYS A 74 -4.00 17.91 -19.27
CA LYS A 74 -4.47 19.13 -18.59
C LYS A 74 -5.64 19.82 -19.31
N GLU A 75 -5.72 19.67 -20.62
CA GLU A 75 -6.79 20.22 -21.44
C GLU A 75 -8.06 19.34 -21.40
N ASP A 76 -7.95 18.08 -20.94
CA ASP A 76 -9.06 17.18 -20.67
C ASP A 76 -9.46 17.22 -19.19
N VAL A 77 -10.56 17.94 -18.93
CA VAL A 77 -11.11 18.13 -17.57
C VAL A 77 -11.45 16.79 -16.92
N THR A 78 -12.07 15.86 -17.66
CA THR A 78 -12.50 14.58 -17.11
C THR A 78 -11.30 13.71 -16.73
N THR A 79 -10.28 13.66 -17.59
CA THR A 79 -9.05 12.91 -17.28
C THR A 79 -8.28 13.55 -16.12
N THR A 80 -8.26 14.88 -16.04
CA THR A 80 -7.62 15.59 -14.93
C THR A 80 -8.29 15.30 -13.59
N GLU A 81 -9.62 15.38 -13.51
CA GLU A 81 -10.39 15.06 -12.29
C GLU A 81 -10.17 13.62 -11.82
N VAL A 82 -10.08 12.67 -12.77
CA VAL A 82 -9.74 11.27 -12.46
C VAL A 82 -8.34 11.16 -11.87
N LEU A 83 -7.35 11.81 -12.47
CA LEU A 83 -5.97 11.77 -11.96
C LEU A 83 -5.83 12.47 -10.61
N ASP A 84 -6.63 13.49 -10.33
CA ASP A 84 -6.71 14.15 -9.02
C ASP A 84 -7.27 13.20 -7.95
N ALA A 85 -8.37 12.51 -8.24
CA ALA A 85 -8.94 11.52 -7.33
C ALA A 85 -7.95 10.36 -7.05
N VAL A 86 -7.26 9.89 -8.10
CA VAL A 86 -6.22 8.87 -7.97
C VAL A 86 -5.04 9.38 -7.14
N GLU A 87 -4.58 10.62 -7.32
CA GLU A 87 -3.50 11.20 -6.50
C GLU A 87 -3.87 11.27 -5.02
N VAL A 88 -5.09 11.71 -4.69
CA VAL A 88 -5.58 11.75 -3.29
C VAL A 88 -5.55 10.36 -2.67
N GLN A 89 -5.99 9.35 -3.41
CA GLN A 89 -5.96 7.96 -2.95
C GLN A 89 -4.48 7.52 -2.76
N ILE A 90 -3.61 7.78 -3.72
CA ILE A 90 -2.19 7.46 -3.58
C ILE A 90 -1.61 8.11 -2.31
N ASP A 91 -1.83 9.40 -2.08
CA ASP A 91 -1.30 10.08 -0.90
C ASP A 91 -1.82 9.47 0.42
N ALA A 92 -3.11 9.11 0.47
CA ALA A 92 -3.70 8.44 1.62
C ALA A 92 -3.01 7.10 1.92
N ASN A 93 -2.82 6.25 0.90
CA ASN A 93 -2.14 4.96 1.07
C ASN A 93 -0.70 5.11 1.56
N TYR A 94 0.02 6.09 1.01
CA TYR A 94 1.41 6.33 1.38
C TYR A 94 1.52 6.67 2.87
N ASN A 95 0.61 7.50 3.36
CA ASN A 95 0.55 7.86 4.77
C ASN A 95 0.20 6.64 5.64
N CYS A 96 -0.77 5.82 5.24
CA CYS A 96 -1.10 4.57 5.94
C CYS A 96 0.13 3.64 6.01
N ILE A 97 0.79 3.37 4.89
CA ILE A 97 2.01 2.53 4.83
C ILE A 97 3.10 3.08 5.76
N ASN A 98 3.31 4.40 5.82
CA ASN A 98 4.32 5.00 6.71
C ASN A 98 3.96 4.84 8.20
N ILE A 99 2.71 5.09 8.57
CA ILE A 99 2.23 4.94 9.95
C ILE A 99 2.41 3.48 10.39
N GLU A 100 2.07 2.52 9.52
CA GLU A 100 2.24 1.11 9.83
C GLU A 100 3.70 0.70 9.92
N LEU A 101 4.54 1.16 9.00
CA LEU A 101 5.99 0.94 9.12
C LEU A 101 6.54 1.48 10.43
N GLU A 102 6.12 2.67 10.87
CA GLU A 102 6.58 3.23 12.15
C GLU A 102 6.22 2.32 13.33
N LYS A 103 4.96 1.89 13.43
CA LYS A 103 4.50 0.96 14.49
C LYS A 103 5.28 -0.36 14.48
N LEU A 104 5.49 -0.95 13.29
CA LEU A 104 6.25 -2.20 13.13
C LEU A 104 7.73 -2.05 13.54
N HIS A 105 8.30 -0.86 13.41
CA HIS A 105 9.67 -0.57 13.83
C HIS A 105 9.79 -0.30 15.33
N THR A 106 8.79 0.31 15.96
CA THR A 106 8.85 0.64 17.39
C THR A 106 8.46 -0.51 18.30
N TYR A 107 7.70 -1.51 17.81
CA TYR A 107 7.20 -2.62 18.64
C TYR A 107 8.23 -3.22 19.62
N HIS A 108 9.41 -3.65 19.14
CA HIS A 108 10.40 -4.27 20.03
C HIS A 108 10.93 -3.31 21.10
N LYS A 109 11.08 -2.04 20.75
CA LYS A 109 11.52 -0.99 21.66
C LYS A 109 10.45 -0.74 22.72
N ASP A 110 9.20 -0.55 22.29
CA ASP A 110 8.06 -0.24 23.16
C ASP A 110 7.77 -1.39 24.12
N ARG A 111 7.83 -2.63 23.62
CA ARG A 111 7.68 -3.84 24.43
C ARG A 111 8.82 -4.00 25.45
N ALA A 112 10.07 -3.77 25.04
CA ALA A 112 11.22 -3.87 25.95
C ALA A 112 11.23 -2.76 27.02
N GLU A 113 10.69 -1.58 26.69
CA GLU A 113 10.46 -0.52 27.66
C GLU A 113 9.37 -0.92 28.67
N LEU A 114 8.25 -1.45 28.19
CA LEU A 114 7.20 -1.99 29.05
C LEU A 114 7.73 -3.09 29.98
N GLU A 115 8.50 -4.05 29.45
CA GLU A 115 9.11 -5.14 30.21
C GLU A 115 10.06 -4.64 31.32
N ARG A 116 10.83 -3.57 31.06
CA ARG A 116 11.70 -2.94 32.07
C ARG A 116 10.92 -2.20 33.17
N ASN A 117 9.77 -1.64 32.83
CA ASN A 117 8.96 -0.84 33.75
C ASN A 117 8.06 -1.68 34.66
N LEU A 118 7.88 -2.96 34.36
CA LEU A 118 6.96 -3.84 35.08
C LEU A 118 7.63 -4.58 36.26
N GLN A 119 6.97 -4.59 37.41
CA GLN A 119 7.36 -5.44 38.55
C GLN A 119 6.84 -6.87 38.35
N ARG A 120 7.60 -7.88 38.83
CA ARG A 120 7.43 -9.32 38.54
C ARG A 120 5.99 -9.88 38.60
N ALA A 121 5.11 -9.37 39.45
CA ALA A 121 3.74 -9.89 39.61
C ALA A 121 2.70 -9.29 38.64
N GLN A 122 2.88 -8.05 38.17
CA GLN A 122 2.01 -7.41 37.17
C GLN A 122 2.54 -7.55 35.74
N GLY A 123 3.80 -7.98 35.58
CA GLY A 123 4.53 -7.88 34.32
C GLY A 123 4.04 -8.79 33.19
N ASN A 124 3.69 -10.04 33.48
CA ASN A 124 3.31 -10.97 32.41
C ASN A 124 1.98 -10.58 31.75
N LYS A 125 0.96 -10.25 32.54
CA LYS A 125 -0.36 -9.89 32.01
C LYS A 125 -0.34 -8.59 31.21
N ALA A 126 0.40 -7.58 31.69
CA ALA A 126 0.52 -6.32 30.97
C ALA A 126 1.25 -6.48 29.62
N LEU A 127 2.23 -7.39 29.55
CA LEU A 127 2.92 -7.73 28.29
C LEU A 127 2.00 -8.50 27.35
N GLU A 128 1.22 -9.46 27.85
CA GLU A 128 0.22 -10.20 27.05
C GLU A 128 -0.85 -9.26 26.47
N GLU A 129 -1.37 -8.31 27.27
CA GLU A 129 -2.34 -7.32 26.81
C GLU A 129 -1.73 -6.37 25.75
N PHE A 130 -0.48 -5.96 25.93
CA PHE A 130 0.25 -5.15 24.95
C PHE A 130 0.45 -5.89 23.62
N ASP A 131 0.89 -7.14 23.70
CA ASP A 131 1.12 -8.02 22.57
C ASP A 131 -0.18 -8.28 21.79
N GLN A 132 -1.27 -8.61 22.50
CA GLN A 132 -2.59 -8.80 21.88
C GLN A 132 -3.09 -7.52 21.20
N LYS A 133 -3.01 -6.36 21.89
CA LYS A 133 -3.45 -5.08 21.33
C LYS A 133 -2.66 -4.72 20.07
N THR A 134 -1.36 -5.01 20.05
CA THR A 134 -0.52 -4.77 18.87
C THR A 134 -1.01 -5.60 17.69
N LEU A 135 -1.32 -6.88 17.90
CA LEU A 135 -1.80 -7.75 16.84
C LEU A 135 -3.23 -7.44 16.40
N ASP A 136 -4.12 -7.03 17.30
CA ASP A 136 -5.47 -6.58 16.95
C ASP A 136 -5.40 -5.34 16.03
N VAL A 137 -4.56 -4.36 16.40
CA VAL A 137 -4.34 -3.17 15.56
C VAL A 137 -3.70 -3.54 14.23
N LEU A 138 -2.69 -4.41 14.24
CA LEU A 138 -2.05 -4.87 13.01
C LEU A 138 -3.06 -5.54 12.09
N ARG A 139 -3.90 -6.45 12.61
CA ARG A 139 -4.92 -7.14 11.84
C ARG A 139 -5.88 -6.17 11.14
N VAL A 140 -6.46 -5.21 11.87
CA VAL A 140 -7.34 -4.20 11.29
C VAL A 140 -6.61 -3.42 10.18
N ASN A 141 -5.36 -3.05 10.42
CA ASN A 141 -4.58 -2.28 9.46
C ASN A 141 -4.22 -3.08 8.19
N LEU A 142 -3.97 -4.40 8.32
CA LEU A 142 -3.77 -5.30 7.17
C LEU A 142 -5.02 -5.35 6.30
N GLU A 143 -6.22 -5.47 6.91
CA GLU A 143 -7.51 -5.47 6.22
C GLU A 143 -7.79 -4.13 5.55
N GLU A 144 -7.62 -3.02 6.26
CA GLU A 144 -7.80 -1.66 5.70
C GLU A 144 -6.85 -1.42 4.53
N THR A 145 -5.57 -1.82 4.65
CA THR A 145 -4.59 -1.69 3.58
C THR A 145 -5.00 -2.56 2.39
N ARG A 146 -5.44 -3.80 2.60
CA ARG A 146 -5.93 -4.68 1.52
C ARG A 146 -7.11 -4.06 0.78
N ASP A 147 -8.13 -3.61 1.51
CA ASP A 147 -9.35 -3.03 0.92
C ASP A 147 -9.01 -1.76 0.13
N PHE A 148 -8.10 -0.96 0.65
CA PHE A 148 -7.54 0.19 -0.04
C PHE A 148 -6.88 -0.18 -1.37
N LEU A 149 -6.04 -1.22 -1.37
CA LEU A 149 -5.37 -1.71 -2.59
C LEU A 149 -6.37 -2.22 -3.61
N ILE A 150 -7.46 -2.86 -3.18
CA ILE A 150 -8.55 -3.29 -4.07
C ILE A 150 -9.22 -2.09 -4.72
N VAL A 151 -9.53 -1.03 -3.97
CA VAL A 151 -10.08 0.22 -4.53
C VAL A 151 -9.11 0.82 -5.56
N LEU A 152 -7.81 0.84 -5.25
CA LEU A 152 -6.79 1.33 -6.17
C LEU A 152 -6.74 0.50 -7.46
N LEU A 153 -6.84 -0.84 -7.36
CA LEU A 153 -6.88 -1.73 -8.52
C LEU A 153 -8.14 -1.50 -9.37
N THR A 154 -9.31 -1.36 -8.75
CA THR A 154 -10.56 -1.08 -9.48
C THR A 154 -10.47 0.25 -10.23
N LEU A 155 -9.99 1.30 -9.55
CA LEU A 155 -9.76 2.60 -10.19
C LEU A 155 -8.74 2.50 -11.32
N ALA A 156 -7.67 1.74 -11.10
CA ALA A 156 -6.64 1.53 -12.10
C ALA A 156 -7.15 0.71 -13.29
N GLU A 157 -8.05 -0.25 -13.11
CA GLU A 157 -8.67 -1.04 -14.18
C GLU A 157 -9.64 -0.20 -15.00
N GLU A 158 -10.56 0.52 -14.34
CA GLU A 158 -11.52 1.40 -15.02
C GLU A 158 -10.84 2.50 -15.83
N LYS A 159 -9.67 2.94 -15.37
CA LYS A 159 -8.88 4.04 -15.96
C LYS A 159 -7.57 3.54 -16.57
N MET A 160 -7.44 2.23 -16.79
CA MET A 160 -6.18 1.58 -17.19
C MET A 160 -5.66 2.16 -18.50
N GLN A 161 -6.54 2.44 -19.45
CA GLN A 161 -6.14 3.03 -20.72
C GLN A 161 -5.42 4.37 -20.51
N ILE A 162 -5.97 5.26 -19.69
CA ILE A 162 -5.36 6.57 -19.36
C ILE A 162 -4.03 6.40 -18.64
N LEU A 163 -3.98 5.50 -17.66
CA LEU A 163 -2.77 5.26 -16.85
C LEU A 163 -1.65 4.58 -17.66
N LEU A 164 -2.02 3.79 -18.68
CA LEU A 164 -1.10 3.14 -19.60
C LEU A 164 -0.73 3.97 -20.82
N THR A 165 -1.44 5.07 -21.10
CA THR A 165 -1.09 5.98 -22.20
C THR A 165 0.35 6.46 -22.00
N THR A 166 1.20 6.19 -22.99
CA THR A 166 2.52 6.81 -23.07
C THR A 166 2.35 8.26 -23.52
N SER A 167 3.18 9.18 -23.00
CA SER A 167 3.21 10.56 -23.52
C SER A 167 3.64 10.65 -25.00
N GLU A 168 4.18 9.56 -25.56
CA GLU A 168 4.57 9.42 -26.97
C GLU A 168 3.39 8.97 -27.87
N GLU A 169 2.52 8.08 -27.42
CA GLU A 169 1.30 7.68 -28.16
C GLU A 169 0.33 8.84 -28.33
N THR A 170 0.25 9.75 -27.35
CA THR A 170 -0.51 11.01 -27.46
C THR A 170 0.02 11.92 -28.57
N LYS A 171 1.33 11.86 -28.87
CA LYS A 171 1.95 12.59 -29.98
C LYS A 171 1.71 11.91 -31.33
N ALA A 172 1.74 10.57 -31.36
CA ALA A 172 1.58 9.78 -32.58
C ALA A 172 0.16 9.84 -33.18
N THR A 173 -0.88 9.77 -32.33
CA THR A 173 -2.28 9.87 -32.77
C THR A 173 -2.62 11.22 -33.42
N LYS A 174 -1.90 12.29 -33.04
CA LYS A 174 -2.08 13.63 -33.61
C LYS A 174 -1.53 13.74 -35.03
N ASN A 175 -0.43 13.05 -35.33
CA ASN A 175 0.17 13.00 -36.66
C ASN A 175 -0.70 12.22 -37.65
N GLU A 176 -1.32 11.12 -37.21
CA GLU A 176 -2.23 10.35 -38.05
C GLU A 176 -3.56 11.09 -38.31
N GLN A 177 -4.10 11.81 -37.33
CA GLN A 177 -5.27 12.65 -37.54
C GLN A 177 -4.98 13.87 -38.44
N MET A 178 -3.81 14.50 -38.37
CA MET A 178 -3.44 15.59 -39.29
C MET A 178 -3.15 15.10 -40.72
N SER A 179 -2.58 13.90 -40.88
CA SER A 179 -2.28 13.33 -42.20
C SER A 179 -3.51 12.93 -43.00
N MET A 180 -4.68 12.80 -42.38
CA MET A 180 -5.95 12.56 -43.10
C MET A 180 -6.63 13.85 -43.58
N TYR A 181 -6.10 15.02 -43.23
CA TYR A 181 -6.60 16.35 -43.66
C TYR A 181 -5.56 17.15 -44.47
N THR A 182 -4.53 16.50 -45.01
CA THR A 182 -3.58 17.07 -46.00
C THR A 182 -3.58 16.25 -47.27
#